data_AF-A0A0L0FRM3-F1
#
_entry.id   AF-A0A0L0FRM3-F1
#
_cell.length_a   1.000
_cell.length_b   1.000
_cell.length_c   1.000
_cell.angle_alpha   90.00
_cell.angle_beta   90.00
_cell.angle_gamma   90.00
#
_symmetry.space_group_name_H-M   'P 1'
#
loop_
_entity.id
_entity.type
_entity.pdbx_description
1 polymer ?
#
loop_
_entity_poly.entity_id
_entity_poly.type
_entity_poly.pdbx_seq_one_letter_code
_entity_poly.pdbx_strand_id
1 'polypeptide(L)'
;MYPLSTLSRRTCHATMWSIQRRPLSSNNQTAVKPGFRSMMKEYGKPFLVYWTGVWACTGVLTYGAVSYAGPDVALRGVQQLGVNTEEWDLTPAKINTAVAVAINEMLEPIRFPICVATTPMVVRFFRGLMRR
;
A
#
# COMPACT_ATOMS: atom_id res chain seq x y z
N MET A 1 34.26 67.15 -26.55
CA MET A 1 34.47 65.70 -26.73
C MET A 1 34.20 65.03 -25.38
N TYR A 2 33.07 64.32 -25.31
CA TYR A 2 32.55 63.34 -24.32
C TYR A 2 32.66 63.54 -22.79
N PRO A 3 31.66 63.06 -22.02
CA PRO A 3 31.19 63.72 -20.80
C PRO A 3 31.37 62.89 -19.50
N LEU A 4 31.07 63.57 -18.40
CA LEU A 4 30.87 63.06 -17.03
C LEU A 4 30.00 61.77 -16.99
N SER A 5 30.60 60.67 -16.53
CA SER A 5 29.92 59.46 -16.07
C SER A 5 29.94 59.45 -14.53
N THR A 6 28.84 59.84 -13.87
CA THR A 6 27.76 58.97 -13.37
C THR A 6 28.10 58.15 -12.12
N LEU A 7 27.29 58.42 -11.09
CA LEU A 7 26.71 57.51 -10.10
C LEU A 7 27.67 56.78 -9.15
N SER A 8 27.71 57.22 -7.90
CA SER A 8 26.70 56.89 -6.86
C SER A 8 27.04 55.58 -6.16
N ARG A 9 27.43 55.79 -4.88
CA ARG A 9 27.55 54.83 -3.80
C ARG A 9 26.68 53.59 -3.99
N ARG A 10 27.33 52.44 -4.11
CA ARG A 10 26.72 51.15 -3.75
C ARG A 10 27.48 50.57 -2.58
N THR A 11 27.05 50.97 -1.40
CA THR A 11 27.10 50.17 -0.17
C THR A 11 26.47 48.80 -0.44
N CYS A 12 27.28 47.79 -0.74
CA CYS A 12 26.83 46.40 -0.68
C CYS A 12 26.89 45.95 0.78
N HIS A 13 25.79 46.28 1.47
CA HIS A 13 25.36 45.69 2.72
C HIS A 13 25.32 44.15 2.60
N ALA A 14 25.94 43.50 3.58
CA ALA A 14 25.44 42.28 4.23
C ALA A 14 24.96 41.13 3.31
N THR A 15 25.89 40.26 2.90
CA THR A 15 25.61 38.82 2.76
C THR A 15 25.47 38.19 4.16
N MET A 16 24.47 38.67 4.90
CA MET A 16 23.99 38.02 6.10
C MET A 16 23.29 36.76 5.65
N TRP A 17 23.88 35.63 6.00
CA TRP A 17 23.34 34.29 5.87
C TRP A 17 21.91 34.22 6.43
N SER A 18 20.92 34.57 5.62
CA SER A 18 19.56 34.12 5.82
C SER A 18 19.51 32.67 5.36
N ILE A 19 20.09 31.79 6.18
CA ILE A 19 19.53 30.45 6.35
C ILE A 19 18.09 30.71 6.77
N GLN A 20 17.21 30.76 5.77
CA GLN A 20 15.76 30.72 5.92
C GLN A 20 15.48 29.35 6.55
N ARG A 21 15.67 29.25 7.87
CA ARG A 21 15.16 28.13 8.65
C ARG A 21 13.66 28.20 8.45
N ARG A 22 13.15 27.39 7.51
CA ARG A 22 11.72 27.17 7.39
C ARG A 22 11.26 26.88 8.81
N PRO A 23 10.29 27.64 9.37
CA PRO A 23 9.76 27.27 10.67
C PRO A 23 9.34 25.81 10.54
N LEU A 24 9.88 24.95 11.40
CA LEU A 24 9.33 23.61 11.57
C LEU A 24 7.90 23.88 12.02
N SER A 25 6.97 23.90 11.07
CA SER A 25 5.55 23.97 11.35
C SER A 25 5.31 22.82 12.31
N SER A 26 5.18 23.14 13.60
CA SER A 26 4.78 22.23 14.65
C SER A 26 3.30 21.93 14.51
N ASN A 27 2.82 21.77 13.26
CA ASN A 27 1.64 20.99 13.03
C ASN A 27 2.04 19.60 13.50
N ASN A 28 1.55 19.24 14.67
CA ASN A 28 1.18 17.88 15.00
C ASN A 28 0.21 17.40 13.89
N GLN A 29 0.73 17.19 12.68
CA GLN A 29 0.14 16.27 11.73
C GLN A 29 0.35 14.94 12.41
N THR A 30 -0.58 14.60 13.31
CA THR A 30 -0.75 13.21 13.72
C THR A 30 -0.78 12.45 12.42
N ALA A 31 0.28 11.69 12.13
CA ALA A 31 0.43 10.99 10.87
C ALA A 31 -0.82 10.11 10.75
N VAL A 32 -1.80 10.56 9.96
CA VAL A 32 -3.07 9.86 9.82
C VAL A 32 -2.66 8.53 9.22
N LYS A 33 -2.78 7.46 10.02
CA LYS A 33 -2.41 6.12 9.56
C LYS A 33 -3.15 5.91 8.25
N PRO A 34 -2.44 5.64 7.14
CA PRO A 34 -3.06 5.51 5.84
C PRO A 34 -4.01 4.32 5.90
N GLY A 35 -5.31 4.60 6.03
CA GLY A 35 -6.36 3.58 6.01
C GLY A 35 -6.82 3.31 4.58
N PHE A 36 -7.51 2.19 4.38
CA PHE A 36 -8.04 1.80 3.07
C PHE A 36 -8.85 2.93 2.41
N ARG A 37 -9.74 3.57 3.20
CA ARG A 37 -10.54 4.71 2.74
C ARG A 37 -9.71 5.92 2.34
N SER A 38 -8.57 6.15 2.99
CA SER A 38 -7.65 7.25 2.67
C SER A 38 -6.96 6.99 1.33
N MET A 39 -6.43 5.78 1.15
CA MET A 39 -5.78 5.36 -0.09
C MET A 39 -6.72 5.39 -1.29
N MET A 40 -7.98 4.97 -1.10
CA MET A 40 -9.02 5.08 -2.12
C MET A 40 -9.33 6.52 -2.50
N LYS A 41 -9.33 7.47 -1.54
CA LYS A 41 -9.53 8.89 -1.84
C LYS A 41 -8.34 9.51 -2.57
N GLU A 42 -7.13 9.11 -2.22
CA GLU A 42 -5.89 9.67 -2.79
C GLU A 42 -5.59 9.14 -4.19
N TYR A 43 -5.69 7.82 -4.38
CA TYR A 43 -5.25 7.14 -5.60
C TYR A 43 -6.41 6.62 -6.47
N GLY A 44 -7.61 6.46 -5.92
CA GLY A 44 -8.80 6.05 -6.67
C GLY A 44 -8.74 4.63 -7.24
N LYS A 45 -9.28 4.46 -8.45
CA LYS A 45 -9.41 3.15 -9.13
C LYS A 45 -8.09 2.39 -9.30
N PRO A 46 -6.95 3.02 -9.66
CA PRO A 46 -5.66 2.34 -9.74
C PRO A 46 -5.25 1.60 -8.45
N PHE A 47 -5.50 2.21 -7.28
CA PHE A 47 -5.22 1.56 -6.00
C PHE A 47 -6.13 0.36 -5.78
N LEU A 48 -7.42 0.47 -6.10
CA LEU A 48 -8.37 -0.64 -5.96
C LEU A 48 -7.95 -1.84 -6.81
N VAL A 49 -7.63 -1.61 -8.08
CA VAL A 49 -7.19 -2.68 -9.00
C VAL A 49 -5.90 -3.33 -8.48
N TYR A 50 -4.94 -2.53 -8.03
CA TYR A 50 -3.70 -3.05 -7.48
C TYR A 50 -3.94 -3.86 -6.20
N TRP A 51 -4.65 -3.31 -5.23
CA TRP A 51 -4.94 -3.96 -3.95
C TRP A 51 -5.71 -5.27 -4.14
N THR A 52 -6.77 -5.26 -4.95
CA THR A 52 -7.53 -6.48 -5.30
C THR A 52 -6.67 -7.49 -6.05
N GLY A 53 -5.80 -7.03 -6.96
CA GLY A 53 -4.87 -7.89 -7.68
C GLY A 53 -3.86 -8.58 -6.77
N VAL A 54 -3.30 -7.84 -5.80
CA VAL A 54 -2.39 -8.43 -4.79
C VAL A 54 -3.16 -9.42 -3.91
N TRP A 55 -4.37 -9.08 -3.45
CA TRP A 55 -5.22 -9.99 -2.67
C TRP A 55 -5.54 -11.28 -3.43
N ALA A 56 -5.87 -11.18 -4.72
CA ALA A 56 -6.18 -12.34 -5.56
C ALA A 56 -4.93 -13.20 -5.81
N CYS A 57 -3.78 -12.57 -6.08
CA CYS A 57 -2.51 -13.26 -6.27
C CYS A 57 -2.10 -14.04 -5.02
N THR A 58 -2.16 -13.41 -3.84
CA THR A 58 -1.87 -14.10 -2.58
C THR A 58 -2.88 -15.19 -2.28
N GLY A 59 -4.16 -15.00 -2.62
CA GLY A 59 -5.20 -16.01 -2.48
C GLY A 59 -4.93 -17.25 -3.32
N VAL A 60 -4.58 -17.09 -4.60
CA VAL A 60 -4.23 -18.20 -5.49
C VAL A 60 -2.99 -18.95 -5.00
N LEU A 61 -1.94 -18.22 -4.59
CA LEU A 61 -0.73 -18.84 -4.04
C LEU A 61 -1.02 -19.63 -2.76
N THR A 62 -1.84 -19.07 -1.88
CA THR A 62 -2.24 -19.73 -0.63
C THR A 62 -3.07 -20.97 -0.91
N TYR A 63 -4.03 -20.90 -1.84
CA TYR A 63 -4.82 -22.05 -2.26
C TYR A 63 -3.95 -23.16 -2.87
N GLY A 64 -2.98 -22.79 -3.72
CA GLY A 64 -2.01 -23.73 -4.27
C GLY A 64 -1.17 -24.41 -3.18
N ALA A 65 -0.68 -23.63 -2.21
CA ALA A 65 0.08 -24.16 -1.09
C ALA A 65 -0.75 -25.12 -0.21
N VAL A 66 -2.00 -24.77 0.11
CA VAL A 66 -2.93 -25.63 0.87
C VAL A 66 -3.24 -26.90 0.09
N SER A 67 -3.50 -26.79 -1.21
CA SER A 67 -3.77 -27.94 -2.07
C SER A 67 -2.57 -28.89 -2.17
N TYR A 68 -1.35 -28.34 -2.19
CA TYR A 68 -0.11 -29.12 -2.21
C TYR A 68 0.20 -29.79 -0.86
N ALA A 69 -0.08 -29.11 0.25
CA ALA A 69 0.13 -29.65 1.60
C ALA A 69 -0.82 -30.82 1.95
N GLY A 70 -1.85 -31.04 1.13
CA GLY A 70 -2.80 -32.13 1.26
C GLY A 70 -4.09 -31.72 1.98
N PRO A 71 -5.25 -32.24 1.55
CA PRO A 71 -6.57 -31.87 2.09
C PRO A 71 -6.72 -32.21 3.58
N ASP A 72 -5.96 -33.19 4.09
CA ASP A 72 -6.01 -33.59 5.50
C ASP A 72 -5.54 -32.51 6.47
N VAL A 73 -4.59 -31.66 6.05
CA VAL A 73 -4.11 -30.53 6.88
C VAL A 73 -5.20 -29.47 7.02
N ALA A 74 -5.88 -29.16 5.91
CA ALA A 74 -7.01 -28.23 5.90
C ALA A 74 -8.20 -28.79 6.71
N LEU A 75 -8.50 -30.08 6.56
CA LEU A 75 -9.55 -30.77 7.31
C LEU A 75 -9.29 -30.73 8.83
N ARG A 76 -8.07 -31.09 9.25
CA ARG A 76 -7.66 -31.05 10.67
C ARG A 76 -7.72 -29.64 11.24
N GLY A 77 -7.30 -28.62 10.48
CA GLY A 77 -7.41 -27.23 10.91
C GLY A 77 -8.85 -26.80 11.15
N VAL A 78 -9.78 -27.18 10.27
CA VAL A 78 -11.22 -26.89 10.41
C VAL A 78 -11.85 -27.64 11.59
N GLN A 79 -11.48 -28.91 11.79
CA GLN A 79 -11.94 -29.70 12.94
C GLN A 79 -11.41 -29.15 14.28
N GLN A 80 -10.18 -28.65 14.32
CA GLN A 80 -9.62 -27.98 15.52
C GLN A 80 -10.35 -26.69 15.88
N LEU A 81 -10.99 -26.04 14.91
CA LEU A 81 -11.84 -24.87 15.13
C LEU A 81 -13.27 -25.23 15.59
N GLY A 82 -13.56 -26.53 15.78
CA GLY A 82 -14.85 -27.01 16.27
C GLY A 82 -15.95 -27.07 15.20
N VAL A 83 -15.59 -26.97 13.92
CA VAL A 83 -16.55 -27.07 12.81
C VAL A 83 -16.83 -28.54 12.54
N ASN A 84 -18.11 -28.92 12.67
CA ASN A 84 -18.54 -30.29 12.43
C ASN A 84 -18.71 -30.54 10.92
N THR A 85 -17.75 -31.23 10.33
CA THR A 85 -17.65 -31.36 8.86
C THR A 85 -18.68 -32.32 8.25
N GLU A 86 -19.33 -33.15 9.07
CA GLU A 86 -20.29 -34.17 8.64
C GLU A 86 -21.66 -33.60 8.27
N GLU A 87 -22.03 -32.44 8.82
CA GLU A 87 -23.36 -31.84 8.63
C GLU A 87 -23.43 -30.93 7.37
N TRP A 88 -22.28 -30.59 6.77
CA TRP A 88 -22.15 -29.48 5.81
C TRP A 88 -21.82 -29.88 4.37
N ASP A 89 -21.79 -31.19 4.04
CA ASP A 89 -21.38 -31.71 2.72
C ASP A 89 -20.13 -30.99 2.16
N LEU A 90 -19.10 -30.96 3.00
CA LEU A 90 -17.86 -30.26 2.71
C LEU A 90 -16.96 -31.15 1.85
N THR A 91 -17.02 -30.94 0.55
CA THR A 91 -16.03 -31.53 -0.36
C THR A 91 -14.63 -30.99 -0.04
N PRO A 92 -13.55 -31.77 -0.20
CA PRO A 92 -12.18 -31.32 0.08
C PRO A 92 -11.81 -30.00 -0.61
N ALA A 93 -12.33 -29.76 -1.81
CA ALA A 93 -12.13 -28.51 -2.55
C ALA A 93 -12.73 -27.29 -1.83
N LYS A 94 -13.94 -27.41 -1.24
CA LYS A 94 -14.58 -26.34 -0.46
C LYS A 94 -13.77 -26.03 0.80
N ILE A 95 -13.26 -27.07 1.46
CA ILE A 95 -12.46 -26.94 2.68
C ILE A 95 -11.12 -26.27 2.38
N ASN A 96 -10.42 -26.71 1.34
CA ASN A 96 -9.18 -26.09 0.89
C ASN A 96 -9.39 -24.61 0.55
N THR A 97 -10.51 -24.29 -0.11
CA THR A 97 -10.85 -22.90 -0.44
C THR A 97 -11.10 -22.07 0.82
N ALA A 98 -11.89 -22.57 1.77
CA ALA A 98 -12.20 -21.87 3.01
C ALA A 98 -10.94 -21.61 3.86
N VAL A 99 -10.09 -22.63 4.01
CA VAL A 99 -8.81 -22.50 4.74
C VAL A 99 -7.87 -21.54 4.02
N ALA A 100 -7.78 -21.63 2.70
CA ALA A 100 -6.94 -20.72 1.91
C ALA A 100 -7.40 -19.25 2.04
N VAL A 101 -8.70 -18.99 2.02
CA VAL A 101 -9.26 -17.65 2.26
C VAL A 101 -8.93 -17.18 3.67
N ALA A 102 -9.15 -18.02 4.69
CA ALA A 102 -8.84 -17.66 6.08
C ALA A 102 -7.36 -17.27 6.26
N ILE A 103 -6.44 -18.07 5.73
CA ILE A 103 -5.00 -17.77 5.74
C ILE A 103 -4.72 -16.47 4.95
N ASN A 104 -5.36 -16.29 3.79
CA ASN A 104 -5.19 -15.09 2.96
C ASN A 104 -5.69 -13.80 3.65
N GLU A 105 -6.68 -13.89 4.53
CA GLU A 105 -7.13 -12.79 5.40
C GLU A 105 -6.16 -12.57 6.57
N MET A 106 -5.57 -13.63 7.15
CA MET A 106 -4.52 -13.49 8.17
C MET A 106 -3.26 -12.78 7.64
N LEU A 107 -3.05 -12.78 6.33
CA LEU A 107 -1.97 -12.03 5.68
C LEU A 107 -2.31 -10.55 5.49
N GLU A 108 -3.55 -10.12 5.68
CA GLU A 108 -3.97 -8.71 5.47
C GLU A 108 -3.14 -7.70 6.29
N PRO A 109 -2.84 -7.91 7.59
CA PRO A 109 -2.06 -6.97 8.39
C PRO A 109 -0.63 -6.74 7.86
N ILE A 110 -0.07 -7.70 7.12
CA ILE A 110 1.25 -7.60 6.49
C ILE A 110 1.11 -7.05 5.06
N ARG A 111 0.14 -7.56 4.30
CA ARG A 111 -0.12 -7.19 2.90
C ARG A 111 -0.52 -5.73 2.77
N PHE A 112 -1.40 -5.23 3.65
CA PHE A 112 -1.94 -3.88 3.53
C PHE A 112 -0.86 -2.78 3.64
N PRO A 113 0.05 -2.78 4.63
CA PRO A 113 1.17 -1.85 4.69
C PRO A 113 2.09 -1.90 3.46
N ILE A 114 2.36 -3.11 2.94
CA ILE A 114 3.16 -3.28 1.72
C ILE A 114 2.45 -2.62 0.54
N CYS A 115 1.16 -2.90 0.35
CA CYS A 115 0.37 -2.27 -0.71
C CYS A 115 0.38 -0.75 -0.58
N VAL A 116 0.21 -0.20 0.62
CA VAL A 116 0.27 1.25 0.87
C VAL A 116 1.63 1.83 0.44
N ALA A 117 2.73 1.18 0.82
CA ALA A 117 4.08 1.62 0.50
C ALA A 117 4.39 1.57 -1.00
N THR A 118 3.87 0.57 -1.73
CA THR A 118 4.15 0.36 -3.15
C THR A 118 3.17 1.06 -4.09
N THR A 119 1.99 1.46 -3.60
CA THR A 119 0.95 2.13 -4.41
C THR A 119 1.44 3.32 -5.23
N PRO A 120 2.27 4.26 -4.70
CA PRO A 120 2.74 5.40 -5.48
C PRO A 120 3.54 4.99 -6.73
N MET A 121 4.32 3.91 -6.62
CA MET A 121 5.10 3.37 -7.75
C MET A 121 4.17 2.79 -8.81
N VAL A 122 3.18 2.00 -8.39
CA VAL A 122 2.21 1.36 -9.28
C VAL A 122 1.37 2.40 -10.01
N VAL A 123 0.89 3.44 -9.31
CA VAL A 123 0.09 4.51 -9.92
C VAL A 123 0.90 5.29 -10.96
N ARG A 124 2.18 5.56 -10.69
CA ARG A 124 3.08 6.19 -11.67
C ARG A 124 3.24 5.32 -12.92
N PHE A 125 3.36 4.01 -12.75
CA PHE A 125 3.43 3.06 -13.86
C PHE A 125 2.12 3.06 -14.69
N PHE A 126 0.95 2.93 -14.05
CA PHE A 126 -0.34 2.97 -14.73
C PHE A 126 -0.56 4.28 -15.52
N ARG A 127 -0.20 5.41 -14.92
CA ARG A 127 -0.29 6.73 -15.58
C ARG A 127 0.69 6.85 -16.76
N GLY A 128 1.86 6.20 -16.68
CA GLY A 128 2.80 6.12 -17.80
C GLY A 128 2.30 5.25 -18.94
N LEU A 129 1.64 4.14 -18.61
CA LEU A 129 1.03 3.23 -19.59
C LEU A 129 -0.12 3.90 -20.37
N MET A 130 -1.03 4.59 -19.67
CA MET A 130 -2.19 5.26 -20.29
C MET A 130 -1.85 6.50 -21.14
N ARG A 131 -0.58 6.94 -21.12
CA ARG A 131 -0.12 8.10 -21.92
C ARG A 131 0.53 7.71 -23.23
N ARG A 132 0.69 6.41 -23.48
CA ARG A 132 1.14 5.86 -24.76
C ARG A 132 -0.10 5.45 -25.56
#